data_AF-A0AAN7VID9-F1
#
_entry.id   AF-A0AAN7VID9-F1
#
_cell.length_a   1.000
_cell.length_b   1.000
_cell.length_c   1.000
_cell.angle_alpha   90.00
_cell.angle_beta   90.00
_cell.angle_gamma   90.00
#
_symmetry.space_group_name_H-M   'P 1'
#
loop_
_entity.id
_entity.type
_entity.pdbx_description
1 polymer ?
#
loop_
_entity_poly.entity_id
_entity_poly.type
_entity_poly.pdbx_seq_one_letter_code
_entity_poly.pdbx_strand_id
1 'polypeptide(L)'
;MGDFNSRVGNKNDTNTNVIGKHGEPICNSNGTRMIDYCVMNDLIIANTFYEHANIHKFTRVAESRNEKSILDYVLVQRSNRRTVTDVRVQRSAEIFSDHYLVIAKIKKTTSLPFKKAKEGNMQNRNDSVKTYKLREEETANRYQDGGEDGRAILDNKRGEAGMSVESYPVFHLHRGSGRSYERAAVRRSGHRKM
;
A
#
# COMPACT_ATOMS: atom_id res chain seq x y z
N MET A 1 7.13 0.55 -4.93
CA MET A 1 6.74 -0.88 -5.01
C MET A 1 5.27 -0.95 -5.34
N GLY A 2 4.81 -2.02 -5.99
CA GLY A 2 3.39 -2.20 -6.32
C GLY A 2 3.20 -2.90 -7.66
N ASP A 3 1.95 -2.95 -8.12
CA ASP A 3 1.57 -3.46 -9.44
C ASP A 3 1.88 -2.42 -10.53
N PHE A 4 2.76 -2.78 -11.46
CA PHE A 4 3.12 -1.95 -12.61
C PHE A 4 2.46 -2.41 -13.91
N ASN A 5 1.66 -3.48 -13.86
CA ASN A 5 1.07 -4.13 -15.04
C ASN A 5 2.09 -4.33 -16.19
N SER A 6 3.30 -4.70 -15.79
CA SER A 6 4.50 -4.74 -16.64
C SER A 6 5.11 -6.14 -16.56
N ARG A 7 5.56 -6.68 -17.69
CA ARG A 7 6.36 -7.91 -17.73
C ARG A 7 7.70 -7.50 -18.28
N VAL A 8 8.74 -7.53 -17.45
CA VAL A 8 10.04 -6.90 -17.78
C VAL A 8 11.02 -7.87 -18.45
N GLY A 9 10.64 -9.14 -18.60
CA GLY A 9 11.50 -10.15 -19.17
C GLY A 9 12.67 -10.56 -18.27
N ASN A 10 13.63 -11.22 -18.91
CA ASN A 10 14.91 -11.58 -18.32
C ASN A 10 16.01 -10.63 -18.77
N LYS A 11 17.13 -10.64 -18.03
CA LYS A 11 18.34 -9.92 -18.40
C LYS A 11 18.75 -10.24 -19.85
N ASN A 12 19.01 -9.18 -20.61
CA ASN A 12 19.63 -9.18 -21.93
C ASN A 12 20.84 -8.23 -21.94
N ASP A 13 21.54 -8.15 -23.07
CA ASP A 13 22.78 -7.36 -23.19
C ASP A 13 22.57 -5.85 -23.01
N THR A 14 21.36 -5.34 -23.26
CA THR A 14 21.06 -3.91 -23.15
C THR A 14 20.69 -3.48 -21.73
N ASN A 15 20.17 -4.38 -20.90
CA ASN A 15 19.57 -4.04 -19.59
C ASN A 15 20.30 -4.67 -18.40
N THR A 16 21.58 -4.98 -18.57
CA THR A 16 22.38 -5.85 -17.68
C THR A 16 22.44 -5.42 -16.21
N ASN A 17 22.21 -4.12 -15.94
CA ASN A 17 22.34 -3.49 -14.62
C ASN A 17 21.00 -3.10 -13.98
N VAL A 18 19.88 -3.29 -14.68
CA VAL A 18 18.52 -2.94 -14.21
C VAL A 18 17.71 -4.20 -13.92
N ILE A 19 17.85 -5.21 -14.78
CA ILE A 19 17.17 -6.51 -14.66
C ILE A 19 18.19 -7.61 -14.36
N GLY A 20 17.80 -8.54 -13.49
CA GLY A 20 18.53 -9.76 -13.19
C GLY A 20 18.09 -10.96 -14.04
N LYS A 21 18.76 -12.09 -13.84
CA LYS A 21 18.59 -13.30 -14.66
C LYS A 21 17.39 -14.18 -14.27
N HIS A 22 16.63 -13.80 -13.24
CA HIS A 22 15.59 -14.64 -12.61
C HIS A 22 14.17 -14.09 -12.80
N GLY A 23 13.96 -13.18 -13.76
CA GLY A 23 12.64 -12.76 -14.18
C GLY A 23 11.86 -13.85 -14.92
N GLU A 24 10.77 -13.44 -15.55
CA GLU A 24 10.04 -14.29 -16.49
C GLU A 24 10.54 -14.05 -17.92
N PRO A 25 10.35 -14.98 -18.87
CA PRO A 25 10.90 -14.80 -20.23
C PRO A 25 10.17 -13.72 -21.05
N ILE A 26 8.96 -13.32 -20.64
CA ILE A 26 8.11 -12.43 -21.43
C ILE A 26 8.41 -10.97 -21.06
N CYS A 27 8.70 -10.16 -22.08
CA CYS A 27 8.74 -8.71 -21.98
C CYS A 27 7.58 -8.09 -22.76
N ASN A 28 6.76 -7.24 -22.13
CA ASN A 28 5.69 -6.49 -22.79
C ASN A 28 6.04 -5.00 -22.94
N SER A 29 5.22 -4.23 -23.66
CA SER A 29 5.47 -2.81 -23.92
C SER A 29 5.58 -1.96 -22.64
N ASN A 30 4.78 -2.26 -21.62
CA ASN A 30 4.90 -1.62 -20.31
C ASN A 30 6.20 -2.01 -19.61
N GLY A 31 6.65 -3.26 -19.77
CA GLY A 31 7.95 -3.75 -19.32
C GLY A 31 9.09 -2.94 -19.90
N THR A 32 9.12 -2.70 -21.21
CA THR A 32 10.14 -1.86 -21.85
C THR A 32 10.15 -0.45 -21.25
N ARG A 33 8.98 0.20 -21.13
CA ARG A 33 8.88 1.54 -20.52
C ARG A 33 9.33 1.57 -19.07
N MET A 34 9.02 0.53 -18.30
CA MET A 34 9.44 0.40 -16.91
C MET A 34 10.96 0.23 -16.80
N ILE A 35 11.57 -0.50 -17.73
CA ILE A 35 13.02 -0.64 -17.82
C ILE A 35 13.65 0.71 -18.11
N ASP A 36 13.15 1.43 -19.12
CA ASP A 36 13.66 2.77 -19.48
C ASP A 36 13.55 3.73 -18.30
N TYR A 37 12.42 3.71 -17.59
CA TYR A 37 12.23 4.47 -16.35
C TYR A 37 13.28 4.10 -15.29
N CYS A 38 13.55 2.82 -15.09
CA CYS A 38 14.55 2.39 -14.12
C CYS A 38 15.98 2.77 -14.55
N VAL A 39 16.30 2.74 -15.84
CA VAL A 39 17.59 3.23 -16.38
C VAL A 39 17.75 4.71 -16.07
N MET A 40 16.74 5.53 -16.37
CA MET A 40 16.79 6.99 -16.17
C MET A 40 16.92 7.39 -14.69
N ASN A 41 16.39 6.58 -13.77
CA ASN A 41 16.34 6.90 -12.34
C ASN A 41 17.34 6.11 -11.48
N ASP A 42 18.30 5.40 -12.10
CA ASP A 42 19.27 4.54 -11.41
C ASP A 42 18.60 3.53 -10.45
N LEU A 43 17.50 2.92 -10.91
CA LEU A 43 16.75 1.90 -10.19
C LEU A 43 17.07 0.50 -10.72
N ILE A 44 16.88 -0.49 -9.86
CA ILE A 44 16.92 -1.90 -10.20
C ILE A 44 15.57 -2.56 -9.89
N ILE A 45 15.22 -3.56 -10.69
CA ILE A 45 14.00 -4.35 -10.50
C ILE A 45 14.35 -5.56 -9.63
N ALA A 46 14.25 -5.39 -8.31
CA ALA A 46 14.86 -6.31 -7.34
C ALA A 46 14.35 -7.76 -7.45
N ASN A 47 13.07 -7.97 -7.79
CA ASN A 47 12.46 -9.29 -7.99
C ASN A 47 13.24 -10.19 -8.95
N THR A 48 13.92 -9.60 -9.93
CA THR A 48 14.60 -10.33 -11.01
C THR A 48 16.01 -10.79 -10.65
N PHE A 49 16.56 -10.38 -9.50
CA PHE A 49 17.94 -10.66 -9.09
C PHE A 49 18.12 -11.89 -8.20
N TYR A 50 17.05 -12.44 -7.63
CA TYR A 50 17.11 -13.56 -6.69
C TYR A 50 16.54 -14.83 -7.31
N GLU A 51 17.23 -15.95 -7.09
CA GLU A 51 16.81 -17.24 -7.60
C GLU A 51 15.73 -17.86 -6.72
N HIS A 52 14.58 -18.16 -7.32
CA HIS A 52 13.45 -18.75 -6.63
C HIS A 52 12.72 -19.78 -7.49
N ALA A 53 12.09 -20.75 -6.82
CA ALA A 53 11.10 -21.62 -7.45
C ALA A 53 9.92 -20.78 -7.99
N ASN A 54 9.27 -21.27 -9.06
CA ASN A 54 8.18 -20.54 -9.73
C ASN A 54 7.05 -20.12 -8.79
N ILE A 55 6.75 -20.94 -7.77
CA ILE A 55 5.73 -20.62 -6.75
C ILE A 55 6.03 -19.34 -5.95
N HIS A 56 7.30 -18.92 -5.88
CA HIS A 56 7.78 -17.74 -5.17
C HIS A 56 8.17 -16.58 -6.11
N LYS A 57 7.98 -16.74 -7.43
CA LYS A 57 8.26 -15.70 -8.44
C LYS A 57 7.01 -15.02 -8.95
N PHE A 58 6.00 -15.80 -9.37
CA PHE A 58 4.80 -15.26 -10.01
C PHE A 58 3.90 -14.57 -9.00
N THR A 59 3.68 -13.28 -9.20
CA THR A 59 2.92 -12.42 -8.29
C THR A 59 1.43 -12.48 -8.58
N ARG A 60 1.04 -12.93 -9.78
CA ARG A 60 -0.37 -13.06 -10.18
C ARG A 60 -0.63 -14.40 -10.88
N VAL A 61 -1.81 -14.97 -10.64
CA VAL A 61 -2.33 -16.15 -11.34
C VAL A 61 -3.74 -15.86 -11.86
N ALA A 62 -3.91 -15.88 -13.18
CA ALA A 62 -5.22 -15.77 -13.82
C ALA A 62 -5.71 -17.17 -14.19
N GLU A 63 -6.52 -17.79 -13.32
CA GLU A 63 -7.02 -19.17 -13.48
C GLU A 63 -7.83 -19.35 -14.78
N SER A 64 -8.68 -18.37 -15.11
CA SER A 64 -9.50 -18.39 -16.32
C SER A 64 -8.69 -18.48 -17.62
N ARG A 65 -7.44 -18.02 -17.60
CA ARG A 65 -6.53 -17.99 -18.76
C ARG A 65 -5.35 -18.94 -18.61
N ASN A 66 -5.29 -19.71 -17.52
CA ASN A 66 -4.15 -20.54 -17.14
C ASN A 66 -2.80 -19.77 -17.24
N GLU A 67 -2.81 -18.49 -16.83
CA GLU A 67 -1.67 -17.58 -17.00
C GLU A 67 -1.05 -17.21 -15.65
N LYS A 68 0.28 -17.12 -15.62
CA LYS A 68 1.05 -16.62 -14.48
C LYS A 68 1.98 -15.51 -14.95
N SER A 69 2.09 -14.45 -14.17
CA SER A 69 2.87 -13.27 -14.52
C SER A 69 3.52 -12.64 -13.29
N ILE A 70 4.62 -11.94 -13.50
CA ILE A 70 5.22 -11.06 -12.50
C ILE A 70 4.73 -9.66 -12.86
N LEU A 71 3.81 -9.09 -12.06
CA LEU A 71 3.28 -7.74 -12.29
C LEU A 71 3.59 -6.79 -11.13
N ASP A 72 3.84 -7.35 -9.94
CA ASP A 72 4.16 -6.61 -8.74
C ASP A 72 5.67 -6.56 -8.52
N TYR A 73 6.24 -5.35 -8.46
CA TYR A 73 7.68 -5.17 -8.36
C TYR A 73 8.10 -4.31 -7.19
N VAL A 74 9.27 -4.64 -6.66
CA VAL A 74 10.02 -3.81 -5.72
C VAL A 74 11.16 -3.16 -6.50
N LEU A 75 11.01 -1.87 -6.75
CA LEU A 75 12.07 -1.03 -7.32
C LEU A 75 12.98 -0.54 -6.19
N VAL A 76 14.28 -0.61 -6.41
CA VAL A 76 15.30 -0.25 -5.41
C VAL A 76 16.34 0.61 -6.09
N GLN A 77 16.80 1.67 -5.42
CA GLN A 77 17.92 2.45 -5.90
C GLN A 77 19.17 1.56 -6.03
N ARG A 78 19.90 1.67 -7.13
CA ARG A 78 21.05 0.79 -7.41
C ARG A 78 22.11 0.85 -6.30
N SER A 79 22.36 2.02 -5.74
CA SER A 79 23.25 2.22 -4.57
C SER A 79 22.84 1.38 -3.35
N ASN A 80 21.54 1.16 -3.17
CA ASN A 80 20.95 0.41 -2.06
C ASN A 80 20.75 -1.07 -2.39
N ARG A 81 21.19 -1.57 -3.55
CA ARG A 81 21.02 -2.98 -3.94
C ARG A 81 21.44 -3.97 -2.85
N ARG A 82 22.54 -3.69 -2.13
CA ARG A 82 23.09 -4.57 -1.10
C ARG A 82 22.24 -4.63 0.18
N THR A 83 21.33 -3.67 0.38
CA THR A 83 20.44 -3.67 1.56
C THR A 83 19.29 -4.63 1.36
N VAL A 84 18.83 -4.85 0.14
CA VAL A 84 17.81 -5.85 -0.16
C VAL A 84 18.47 -7.22 -0.30
N THR A 85 18.04 -8.18 0.50
CA THR A 85 18.64 -9.52 0.54
C THR A 85 17.79 -10.58 -0.14
N ASP A 86 16.50 -10.32 -0.33
CA ASP A 86 15.53 -11.26 -0.89
C ASP A 86 14.29 -10.49 -1.35
N VAL A 87 13.69 -10.85 -2.49
CA VAL A 87 12.37 -10.37 -2.90
C VAL A 87 11.60 -11.55 -3.50
N ARG A 88 10.54 -11.96 -2.82
CA ARG A 88 9.80 -13.17 -3.16
C ARG A 88 8.31 -13.07 -2.86
N VAL A 89 7.55 -13.93 -3.51
CA VAL A 89 6.13 -14.10 -3.24
C VAL A 89 5.91 -14.99 -2.02
N GLN A 90 5.04 -14.54 -1.11
CA GLN A 90 4.59 -15.27 0.06
C GLN A 90 3.27 -15.98 -0.24
N ARG A 91 3.33 -17.31 -0.31
CA ARG A 91 2.17 -18.15 -0.68
C ARG A 91 1.23 -18.47 0.47
N SER A 92 1.69 -18.31 1.72
CA SER A 92 0.88 -18.60 2.91
C SER A 92 -0.04 -17.45 3.33
N ALA A 93 0.05 -16.29 2.66
CA ALA A 93 -0.84 -15.17 2.94
C ALA A 93 -2.13 -15.38 2.12
N GLU A 94 -3.21 -15.73 2.79
CA GLU A 94 -4.53 -15.82 2.17
C GLU A 94 -5.07 -14.41 1.95
N ILE A 95 -5.04 -13.98 0.69
CA ILE A 95 -5.61 -12.73 0.21
C ILE A 95 -6.59 -13.16 -0.87
N PHE A 96 -7.86 -12.80 -0.75
CA PHE A 96 -8.91 -13.13 -1.73
C PHE A 96 -8.74 -12.28 -3.02
N SER A 97 -7.58 -12.44 -3.68
CA SER A 97 -7.12 -11.72 -4.86
C SER A 97 -6.43 -12.69 -5.82
N ASP A 98 -6.41 -12.36 -7.10
CA ASP A 98 -5.58 -13.06 -8.09
C ASP A 98 -4.09 -12.69 -7.97
N HIS A 99 -3.76 -11.71 -7.12
CA HIS A 99 -2.40 -11.34 -6.73
C HIS A 99 -1.98 -11.95 -5.39
N TYR A 100 -0.72 -12.38 -5.32
CA TYR A 100 -0.05 -12.83 -4.10
C TYR A 100 0.82 -11.73 -3.50
N LEU A 101 0.99 -11.78 -2.18
CA LEU A 101 1.83 -10.85 -1.45
C LEU A 101 3.30 -10.95 -1.87
N VAL A 102 3.90 -9.83 -2.26
CA VAL A 102 5.34 -9.70 -2.47
C VAL A 102 6.02 -9.19 -1.20
N ILE A 103 7.05 -9.90 -0.74
CA ILE A 103 7.85 -9.55 0.43
C ILE A 103 9.28 -9.24 0.00
N ALA A 104 9.80 -8.08 0.42
CA ALA A 104 11.21 -7.75 0.34
C ALA A 104 11.86 -7.85 1.73
N LYS A 105 12.99 -8.55 1.84
CA LYS A 105 13.83 -8.55 3.03
C LYS A 105 14.90 -7.47 2.90
N ILE A 106 14.96 -6.60 3.89
CA ILE A 106 15.89 -5.46 3.92
C ILE A 106 16.79 -5.59 5.14
N LYS A 107 18.11 -5.67 4.92
CA LYS A 107 19.15 -5.57 5.94
C LYS A 107 19.33 -4.10 6.30
N LYS A 108 19.08 -3.76 7.56
CA LYS A 108 19.48 -2.45 8.11
C LYS A 108 20.98 -2.42 8.34
N THR A 109 21.67 -1.47 7.72
CA THR A 109 23.05 -1.12 8.11
C THR A 109 22.94 -0.05 9.20
N THR A 110 22.79 -0.46 10.46
CA THR A 110 22.90 0.47 11.59
C THR A 110 24.36 0.86 11.76
N SER A 111 24.77 1.96 11.12
CA SER A 111 26.01 2.68 11.45
C SER A 111 25.75 4.06 12.07
N LEU A 112 24.50 4.36 12.43
CA LEU A 112 24.22 5.43 13.36
C LEU A 112 24.07 4.80 14.74
N PRO A 113 24.86 5.22 15.76
CA PRO A 113 24.50 4.89 17.13
C PRO A 113 23.09 5.42 17.32
N PHE A 114 22.12 4.54 17.57
CA PHE A 114 20.87 4.96 18.17
C PHE A 114 21.27 5.66 19.47
N LYS A 115 21.33 7.00 19.47
CA LYS A 115 21.19 7.73 20.71
C LYS A 115 19.84 7.25 21.22
N LYS A 116 19.84 6.42 22.27
CA LYS A 116 18.60 6.10 23.00
C LYS A 116 17.93 7.45 23.22
N ALA A 117 16.77 7.67 22.60
CA ALA A 117 15.93 8.77 23.02
C ALA A 117 15.76 8.57 24.52
N LYS A 118 16.10 9.58 25.34
CA LYS A 118 15.72 9.56 26.76
C LYS A 118 14.23 9.19 26.78
N GLU A 119 13.85 8.23 27.62
CA GLU A 119 12.45 7.88 27.87
C GLU A 119 11.71 9.15 28.30
N GLY A 120 11.17 9.87 27.32
CA GLY A 120 10.20 10.91 27.54
C GLY A 120 8.89 10.21 27.77
N ASN A 121 8.24 10.50 28.92
CA ASN A 121 6.93 9.99 29.30
C ASN A 121 5.98 9.96 28.10
N MET A 122 5.74 8.77 27.55
CA MET A 122 4.79 8.55 26.47
C MET A 122 3.39 8.59 27.10
N GLN A 123 2.85 9.78 27.29
CA GLN A 123 1.44 9.90 27.66
C GLN A 123 0.60 9.27 26.56
N ASN A 124 -0.13 8.22 26.91
CA ASN A 124 -1.13 7.57 26.06
C ASN A 124 -2.14 8.63 25.57
N ARG A 125 -1.90 9.18 24.37
CA ARG A 125 -2.93 9.91 23.65
C ARG A 125 -3.85 8.89 23.00
N ASN A 126 -4.84 8.43 23.76
CA ASN A 126 -6.01 7.80 23.18
C ASN A 126 -6.78 8.88 22.41
N ASP A 127 -6.40 9.12 21.17
CA ASP A 127 -7.15 9.97 20.24
C ASP A 127 -8.41 9.20 19.80
N SER A 128 -9.34 8.99 20.73
CA SER A 128 -10.63 8.39 20.44
C SER A 128 -11.49 9.43 19.72
N VAL A 129 -11.73 9.21 18.43
CA VAL A 129 -12.70 10.01 17.67
C VAL A 129 -14.08 9.78 18.28
N LYS A 130 -14.67 10.82 18.87
CA LYS A 130 -15.97 10.76 19.57
C LYS A 130 -17.13 10.78 18.57
N THR A 131 -17.32 9.67 17.85
CA THR A 131 -18.33 9.50 16.79
C THR A 131 -19.76 9.76 17.24
N TYR A 132 -20.08 9.65 18.54
CA TYR A 132 -21.40 9.94 19.07
C TYR A 132 -21.81 11.41 18.93
N LYS A 133 -20.86 12.33 18.73
CA LYS A 133 -21.14 13.76 18.49
C LYS A 133 -21.74 14.04 17.11
N LEU A 134 -21.60 13.11 16.17
CA LEU A 134 -22.23 13.19 14.84
C LEU A 134 -23.72 12.82 14.85
N ARG A 135 -24.28 12.48 16.03
CA ARG A 135 -25.72 12.22 16.17
C ARG A 135 -26.57 13.50 16.22
N GLU A 136 -25.92 14.63 16.48
CA GLU A 136 -26.55 15.94 16.36
C GLU A 136 -26.51 16.36 14.89
N GLU A 137 -27.68 16.61 14.32
CA GLU A 137 -27.89 16.91 12.90
C GLU A 137 -27.08 18.13 12.45
N GLU A 138 -27.03 19.15 13.29
CA GLU A 138 -26.25 20.37 13.05
C GLU A 138 -24.73 20.09 12.99
N THR A 139 -24.23 19.18 13.81
CA THR A 139 -22.81 18.78 13.85
C THR A 139 -22.44 17.86 12.68
N ALA A 140 -23.37 17.03 12.21
CA ALA A 140 -23.19 16.21 11.02
C ALA A 140 -23.19 17.05 9.73
N ASN A 141 -24.11 18.02 9.63
CA ASN A 141 -24.22 18.89 8.45
C ASN A 141 -23.00 19.81 8.30
N ARG A 142 -22.48 20.36 9.41
CA ARG A 142 -21.22 21.15 9.42
C ARG A 142 -20.01 20.37 8.88
N TYR A 143 -19.99 19.04 9.05
CA TYR A 143 -18.94 18.16 8.53
C TYR A 143 -19.10 17.85 7.03
N GLN A 144 -20.34 17.83 6.50
CA GLN A 144 -20.61 17.63 5.07
C GLN A 144 -20.29 18.88 4.24
N ASP A 145 -20.48 20.08 4.81
CA ASP A 145 -20.25 21.36 4.13
C ASP A 145 -18.79 21.85 4.15
N GLY A 146 -17.88 21.13 4.82
CA GLY A 146 -16.44 21.39 4.76
C GLY A 146 -15.97 22.71 5.42
N GLY A 147 -16.79 23.32 6.29
CA GLY A 147 -16.47 24.57 6.99
C GLY A 147 -15.26 24.47 7.93
N GLU A 148 -14.59 25.60 8.16
CA GLU A 148 -13.29 25.68 8.87
C GLU A 148 -13.30 25.09 10.29
N ASP A 149 -14.45 25.05 10.97
CA ASP A 149 -14.58 24.44 12.30
C ASP A 149 -14.67 22.90 12.30
N GLY A 150 -14.96 22.27 11.15
CA GLY A 150 -14.92 20.80 11.02
C GLY A 150 -13.50 20.22 11.08
N ARG A 151 -12.48 21.06 10.84
CA ARG A 151 -11.06 20.73 11.06
C ARG A 151 -10.64 20.88 12.52
N ALA A 152 -11.40 21.60 13.35
CA ALA A 152 -11.01 21.92 14.72
C ALA A 152 -11.07 20.72 15.69
N ILE A 153 -11.60 19.56 15.28
CA ILE A 153 -11.46 18.30 16.05
C ILE A 153 -10.15 17.56 15.69
N LEU A 154 -9.40 18.01 14.67
CA LEU A 154 -8.12 17.42 14.27
C LEU A 154 -6.90 18.32 14.52
N ASP A 155 -7.07 19.60 14.87
CA ASP A 155 -5.95 20.51 15.07
C ASP A 155 -5.53 20.63 16.54
N ASN A 156 -4.76 19.64 17.01
CA ASN A 156 -3.66 19.93 17.93
C ASN A 156 -2.34 19.39 17.33
N LYS A 157 -1.91 20.03 16.24
CA LYS A 157 -0.51 20.18 15.80
C LYS A 157 -0.47 20.94 14.47
N ARG A 158 -0.57 22.27 14.55
CA ARG A 158 0.05 23.16 13.56
C ARG A 158 1.07 24.04 14.27
N GLY A 159 2.26 23.49 14.38
CA GLY A 159 3.47 24.21 14.69
C GLY A 159 4.57 23.55 13.86
N GLU A 160 4.92 24.24 12.76
CA GLU A 160 6.07 24.03 11.89
C GLU A 160 5.91 23.12 10.65
N ALA A 161 6.45 23.66 9.55
CA ALA A 161 6.56 23.16 8.18
C ALA A 161 5.31 23.29 7.28
N GLY A 162 5.31 24.37 6.49
CA GLY A 162 4.36 24.60 5.40
C GLY A 162 4.59 23.66 4.21
N MET A 163 3.48 23.15 3.66
CA MET A 163 3.39 22.62 2.30
C MET A 163 2.00 22.94 1.75
N SER A 164 1.97 23.45 0.52
CA SER A 164 0.81 23.83 -0.27
C SER A 164 -0.17 22.67 -0.46
N VAL A 165 -1.47 22.96 -0.32
CA VAL A 165 -2.56 22.04 -0.65
C VAL A 165 -2.85 22.09 -2.16
N GLU A 166 -2.41 21.07 -2.90
CA GLU A 166 -2.98 20.79 -4.22
C GLU A 166 -4.28 19.99 -4.06
N SER A 167 -5.31 20.44 -4.75
CA SER A 167 -6.67 19.92 -4.78
C SER A 167 -6.75 18.57 -5.49
N TYR A 168 -7.25 17.53 -4.83
CA TYR A 168 -7.68 16.29 -5.49
C TYR A 168 -9.17 16.36 -5.88
N PRO A 169 -9.57 15.88 -7.07
CA PRO A 169 -10.96 15.94 -7.53
C PRO A 169 -11.87 14.92 -6.82
N VAL A 170 -13.11 15.35 -6.57
CA VAL A 170 -14.20 14.58 -5.96
C VAL A 170 -14.86 13.67 -7.01
N PHE A 171 -14.76 12.35 -6.85
CA PHE A 171 -15.54 11.39 -7.65
C PHE A 171 -16.95 11.25 -7.08
N HIS A 172 -17.95 11.71 -7.83
CA HIS A 172 -19.37 11.46 -7.55
C HIS A 172 -19.75 10.02 -7.96
N LEU A 173 -20.11 9.18 -7.00
CA LEU A 173 -20.80 7.92 -7.26
C LEU A 173 -22.31 8.15 -7.29
N HIS A 174 -22.89 8.13 -8.48
CA HIS A 174 -24.34 7.93 -8.66
C HIS A 174 -24.68 6.47 -8.32
N ARG A 175 -25.54 6.24 -7.32
CA ARG A 175 -26.23 4.96 -7.14
C ARG A 175 -27.71 5.13 -7.50
N GLY A 176 -28.07 4.63 -8.68
CA GLY A 176 -29.44 4.49 -9.13
C GLY A 176 -30.10 3.23 -8.57
N SER A 177 -31.39 3.38 -8.28
CA SER A 177 -32.45 2.37 -8.12
C SER A 177 -32.38 1.37 -6.95
N GLY A 178 -33.05 1.76 -5.86
CA GLY A 178 -34.34 1.16 -5.50
C GLY A 178 -34.34 -0.25 -4.91
N ARG A 179 -34.39 -0.33 -3.57
CA ARG A 179 -35.38 -1.11 -2.79
C ARG A 179 -35.20 -0.79 -1.30
N SER A 180 -36.24 -0.18 -0.75
CA SER A 180 -36.48 0.14 0.66
C SER A 180 -36.90 -1.10 1.45
N TYR A 181 -36.30 -1.41 2.60
CA TYR A 181 -36.98 -2.12 3.70
C TYR A 181 -36.45 -1.68 5.08
N GLU A 182 -37.33 -1.83 6.07
CA GLU A 182 -37.50 -1.05 7.31
C GLU A 182 -36.48 -1.26 8.44
N ARG A 183 -36.48 -0.27 9.35
CA ARG A 183 -35.96 -0.35 10.72
C ARG A 183 -36.66 -1.47 11.49
N ALA A 184 -35.89 -2.27 12.24
CA ALA A 184 -36.38 -2.98 13.42
C ALA A 184 -35.63 -2.53 14.68
N ALA A 185 -36.43 -2.16 15.67
CA ALA A 185 -36.04 -1.53 16.92
C ALA A 185 -35.33 -2.49 17.89
N VAL A 186 -34.48 -1.89 18.72
CA VAL A 186 -33.95 -2.46 19.96
C VAL A 186 -35.09 -2.85 20.89
N ARG A 187 -35.07 -4.09 21.42
CA ARG A 187 -35.57 -4.37 22.77
C ARG A 187 -34.50 -5.12 23.56
N ARG A 188 -33.98 -4.43 24.58
CA ARG A 188 -33.31 -5.04 25.73
C ARG A 188 -34.38 -5.68 26.61
N SER A 189 -34.20 -6.92 27.01
CA SER A 189 -34.77 -7.44 28.25
C SER A 189 -33.66 -8.12 29.02
N GLY A 190 -33.21 -7.48 30.10
CA GLY A 190 -32.44 -8.16 31.14
C GLY A 190 -33.37 -9.02 31.99
N HIS A 191 -32.86 -10.15 32.46
CA HIS A 191 -33.22 -10.73 33.74
C HIS A 191 -31.97 -11.35 34.37
N ARG A 192 -31.92 -11.24 35.71
CA ARG A 192 -30.77 -11.41 36.60
C ARG A 192 -31.16 -12.49 37.63
N LYS A 193 -30.21 -13.38 37.97
CA LYS A 193 -30.21 -14.36 39.09
C LYS A 193 -31.23 -15.52 38.98
N MET A 194 -30.96 -16.73 39.45
CA MET A 194 -30.02 -17.20 40.49
C MET A 194 -28.95 -18.17 39.95
#